data_AF-A0A7D4B921-F1
#
_entry.id   AF-A0A7D4B921-F1
#
_cell.length_a   1.000
_cell.length_b   1.000
_cell.length_c   1.000
_cell.angle_alpha   90.00
_cell.angle_beta   90.00
_cell.angle_gamma   90.00
#
_symmetry.space_group_name_H-M   'P 1'
#
loop_
_entity.id
_entity.type
_entity.pdbx_description
1 polymer ?
#
loop_
_entity_poly.entity_id
_entity_poly.type
_entity_poly.pdbx_seq_one_letter_code
_entity_poly.pdbx_strand_id
1 'polypeptide(L)'
;MTFRLSTDQFSDRPVVSFDEVSALLKELDARKYEFLILIREEQHYIQTLRHDFGFDVERRSGDAESHAFAAKPEFDPEASAPDATVATDENVRHAVFAREEVEAILRSYYLGTHSPLEIRWHSSGMGEMPESKLFYAVVTLLIFGVPIALGIGIGYWLFG
;
A
#
# COMPACT_ATOMS: atom_id res chain seq x y z
N MET A 1 -0.06 10.27 22.34
CA MET A 1 -0.09 10.02 20.89
C MET A 1 -0.70 8.64 20.69
N THR A 2 -1.79 8.54 19.94
CA THR A 2 -2.56 7.29 19.77
C THR A 2 -2.42 6.80 18.34
N PHE A 3 -2.21 5.49 18.19
CA PHE A 3 -2.13 4.83 16.89
C PHE A 3 -3.29 3.86 16.73
N ARG A 4 -3.74 3.68 15.49
CA ARG A 4 -4.71 2.64 15.12
C ARG A 4 -4.18 1.80 13.97
N LEU A 5 -4.58 0.54 13.93
CA LEU A 5 -4.26 -0.43 12.88
C LEU A 5 -5.52 -0.85 12.15
N SER A 6 -5.39 -0.97 10.83
CA SER A 6 -6.42 -1.52 9.96
C SER A 6 -5.82 -2.50 8.96
N THR A 7 -6.59 -3.52 8.62
CA THR A 7 -6.32 -4.53 7.58
C THR A 7 -7.63 -4.78 6.81
N ASP A 8 -7.64 -5.73 5.88
CA ASP A 8 -8.87 -6.22 5.24
C ASP A 8 -9.80 -6.97 6.23
N GLN A 9 -9.29 -7.39 7.39
CA GLN A 9 -10.02 -8.22 8.36
C GLN A 9 -10.47 -7.48 9.62
N PHE A 10 -9.90 -6.32 9.90
CA PHE A 10 -10.35 -5.46 11.00
C PHE A 10 -10.04 -3.99 10.73
N SER A 11 -10.89 -3.13 11.28
CA SER A 11 -10.75 -1.68 11.17
C SER A 11 -10.48 -1.07 12.54
N ASP A 12 -9.52 -0.15 12.59
CA ASP A 12 -9.31 0.82 13.68
C ASP A 12 -9.02 0.22 15.06
N ARG A 13 -8.27 -0.89 15.10
CA ARG A 13 -7.80 -1.46 16.37
C ARG A 13 -6.72 -0.57 16.99
N PRO A 14 -6.79 -0.20 18.28
CA PRO A 14 -5.73 0.58 18.92
C PRO A 14 -4.39 -0.19 18.92
N VAL A 15 -3.29 0.51 18.65
CA VAL A 15 -1.93 -0.04 18.74
C VAL A 15 -1.35 0.27 20.11
N VAL A 16 -0.82 -0.75 20.75
CA VAL A 16 -0.24 -0.63 22.09
C VAL A 16 1.29 -0.68 22.03
N SER A 17 1.87 -1.34 21.03
CA SER A 17 3.32 -1.41 20.85
C SER A 17 3.75 -1.60 19.40
N PHE A 18 5.01 -1.28 19.10
CA PHE A 18 5.59 -1.57 17.79
C PHE A 18 5.74 -3.08 17.51
N ASP A 19 5.88 -3.90 18.56
CA ASP A 19 5.96 -5.36 18.40
C ASP A 19 4.68 -5.94 17.80
N GLU A 20 3.51 -5.35 18.08
CA GLU A 20 2.25 -5.70 17.42
C GLU A 20 2.27 -5.37 15.92
N VAL A 21 2.84 -4.22 15.54
CA VAL A 21 3.00 -3.83 14.13
C VAL A 21 3.95 -4.80 13.41
N SER A 22 5.08 -5.15 14.02
CA SER A 22 6.05 -6.11 13.47
C SER A 22 5.45 -7.52 13.34
N ALA A 23 4.63 -7.95 14.29
CA ALA A 23 3.90 -9.21 14.19
C ALA A 23 2.92 -9.23 13.01
N LEU A 24 2.10 -8.17 12.85
CA LEU A 24 1.17 -8.07 11.73
C LEU A 24 1.88 -7.96 10.37
N LEU A 25 3.05 -7.32 10.30
CA LEU A 25 3.86 -7.30 9.09
C LEU A 25 4.35 -8.71 8.70
N LYS A 26 4.68 -9.57 9.66
CA LYS A 26 4.99 -11.00 9.39
C LYS A 26 3.78 -11.75 8.88
N GLU A 27 2.60 -11.42 9.39
CA GLU A 27 1.35 -12.03 8.92
C GLU A 27 0.97 -11.56 7.52
N LEU A 28 1.21 -10.28 7.20
CA LEU A 28 1.09 -9.73 5.85
C LEU A 28 2.07 -10.42 4.88
N ASP A 29 3.33 -10.66 5.28
CA ASP A 29 4.31 -11.41 4.49
C ASP A 29 3.86 -12.86 4.22
N ALA A 30 3.23 -13.48 5.22
CA ALA A 30 2.60 -14.79 5.12
C ALA A 30 1.26 -14.77 4.35
N ARG A 31 0.89 -13.65 3.73
CA ARG A 31 -0.35 -13.44 2.95
C ARG A 31 -1.62 -13.73 3.73
N LYS A 32 -1.61 -13.50 5.04
CA LYS A 32 -2.83 -13.56 5.86
C LYS A 32 -3.70 -12.33 5.71
N TYR A 33 -3.12 -11.23 5.23
CA TYR A 33 -3.77 -9.96 4.97
C TYR A 33 -3.38 -9.47 3.58
N GLU A 34 -4.20 -8.60 2.99
CA GLU A 34 -3.83 -7.92 1.74
C GLU A 34 -2.97 -6.69 2.02
N PHE A 35 -3.30 -5.95 3.07
CA PHE A 35 -2.62 -4.70 3.45
C PHE A 35 -2.52 -4.53 4.98
N LEU A 36 -1.65 -3.62 5.38
CA LEU A 36 -1.51 -3.12 6.75
C LEU A 36 -1.50 -1.59 6.74
N ILE A 37 -2.40 -0.96 7.51
CA ILE A 37 -2.46 0.50 7.65
C ILE A 37 -2.19 0.86 9.10
N LEU A 38 -1.21 1.75 9.32
CA LEU A 38 -0.92 2.37 10.60
C LEU A 38 -1.36 3.85 10.56
N ILE A 39 -2.37 4.18 11.36
CA ILE A 39 -3.04 5.48 11.38
C ILE A 39 -2.51 6.32 12.53
N ARG A 40 -2.14 7.57 12.23
CA ARG A 40 -1.73 8.61 13.18
C ARG A 40 -2.60 9.85 12.96
N GLU A 41 -3.33 10.28 13.98
CA GLU A 41 -4.36 11.34 13.89
C GLU A 41 -3.90 12.65 13.20
N GLU A 42 -2.63 13.02 13.32
CA GLU A 42 -2.06 14.24 12.71
C GLU A 42 -1.38 14.01 11.35
N GLN A 43 -1.08 12.77 10.96
CA GLN A 43 -0.29 12.42 9.76
C GLN A 43 -0.97 11.35 8.90
N HIS A 44 -2.30 11.40 8.89
CA HIS A 44 -3.29 10.60 8.15
C HIS A 44 -3.08 9.08 8.16
N TYR A 45 -2.16 8.48 7.43
CA TYR A 45 -1.75 7.09 7.65
C TYR A 45 -0.50 6.73 6.85
N ILE A 46 0.13 5.61 7.22
CA ILE A 46 1.04 4.86 6.37
C ILE A 46 0.42 3.49 6.07
N GLN A 47 0.48 3.07 4.82
CA GLN A 47 -0.05 1.81 4.33
C GLN A 47 1.08 0.98 3.72
N THR A 48 0.98 -0.33 3.87
CA THR A 48 1.86 -1.32 3.27
C THR A 48 1.03 -2.39 2.58
N LEU A 49 1.28 -2.65 1.30
CA LEU A 49 0.72 -3.77 0.52
C LEU A 49 1.84 -4.75 0.18
N ARG A 50 1.51 -6.05 0.13
CA ARG A 50 2.44 -7.10 -0.27
C ARG A 50 2.31 -7.40 -1.77
N HIS A 51 3.42 -7.33 -2.50
CA HIS A 51 3.56 -7.82 -3.89
C HIS A 51 4.18 -9.22 -3.91
N ASP A 52 4.58 -9.78 -5.05
CA ASP A 52 5.31 -11.05 -5.08
C ASP A 52 6.78 -10.87 -4.68
N PHE A 53 7.39 -9.75 -5.09
CA PHE A 53 8.82 -9.47 -5.01
C PHE A 53 9.20 -8.41 -3.95
N GLY A 54 8.23 -7.88 -3.20
CA GLY A 54 8.48 -7.01 -2.06
C GLY A 54 7.18 -6.43 -1.49
N PHE A 55 7.32 -5.29 -0.81
CA PHE A 55 6.21 -4.52 -0.26
C PHE A 55 6.25 -3.11 -0.84
N ASP A 56 5.09 -2.55 -1.17
CA ASP A 56 5.00 -1.10 -1.38
C ASP A 56 4.77 -0.40 -0.03
N VAL A 57 5.03 0.90 -0.02
CA VAL A 57 4.68 1.74 1.12
C VAL A 57 4.09 3.03 0.59
N GLU A 58 2.89 3.36 1.05
CA GLU A 58 2.20 4.59 0.76
C GLU A 58 1.96 5.39 2.03
N ARG A 59 1.93 6.71 1.90
CA ARG A 59 1.49 7.60 2.97
C ARG A 59 0.45 8.56 2.47
N ARG A 60 -0.44 8.92 3.38
CA ARG A 60 -1.31 10.09 3.25
C ARG A 60 -0.90 11.08 4.33
N SER A 61 -0.79 12.35 3.98
CA SER A 61 -0.41 13.41 4.92
C SER A 61 -1.06 14.73 4.55
N GLY A 62 -1.63 15.45 5.52
CA GLY A 62 -2.28 16.74 5.25
C GLY A 62 -3.75 16.59 4.84
N ASP A 63 -4.24 17.45 3.96
CA ASP A 63 -5.60 17.33 3.44
C ASP A 63 -5.83 15.98 2.73
N ALA A 64 -7.10 15.63 2.56
CA ALA A 64 -7.54 14.33 2.07
C ALA A 64 -6.94 13.94 0.69
N GLU A 65 -6.33 14.84 -0.07
CA GLU A 65 -5.93 14.59 -1.46
C GLU A 65 -4.43 14.27 -1.62
N SER A 66 -3.63 14.46 -0.56
CA SER A 66 -2.18 14.32 -0.62
C SER A 66 -1.71 12.88 -0.36
N HIS A 67 -1.75 12.05 -1.41
CA HIS A 67 -1.24 10.68 -1.42
C HIS A 67 0.17 10.63 -2.04
N ALA A 68 1.07 9.85 -1.43
CA ALA A 68 2.42 9.63 -1.94
C ALA A 68 2.90 8.21 -1.72
N PHE A 69 3.62 7.64 -2.69
CA PHE A 69 4.30 6.36 -2.54
C PHE A 69 5.79 6.55 -2.26
N ALA A 70 6.37 5.61 -1.53
CA ALA A 70 7.79 5.55 -1.23
C ALA A 70 8.54 4.87 -2.37
N ALA A 71 9.69 5.42 -2.73
CA ALA A 71 10.62 4.80 -3.67
C ALA A 71 12.07 4.97 -3.21
N LYS A 72 12.94 4.07 -3.67
CA LYS A 72 14.38 4.16 -3.45
C LYS A 72 14.99 5.29 -4.32
N PRO A 73 16.14 5.87 -3.97
CA PRO A 73 16.73 7.00 -4.71
C PRO A 73 17.00 6.72 -6.19
N GLU A 74 17.18 5.46 -6.55
CA GLU A 74 17.42 4.97 -7.90
C GLU A 74 16.15 4.84 -8.74
N PHE A 75 14.96 5.02 -8.15
CA PHE A 75 13.71 5.03 -8.89
C PHE A 75 13.67 6.21 -9.86
N ASP A 76 13.52 5.90 -11.15
CA ASP A 76 13.36 6.90 -12.20
C ASP A 76 11.89 6.95 -12.64
N PRO A 77 11.14 8.00 -12.26
CA PRO A 77 9.74 8.13 -12.63
C PRO A 77 9.54 8.32 -14.14
N GLU A 78 10.53 8.85 -14.87
CA GLU A 78 10.46 9.07 -16.31
C GLU A 78 10.68 7.76 -17.08
N ALA A 79 11.49 6.84 -16.55
CA ALA A 79 11.65 5.49 -17.08
C ALA A 79 10.37 4.63 -16.99
N SER A 80 9.34 5.09 -16.28
CA SER A 80 8.03 4.43 -16.12
C SER A 80 6.94 4.90 -17.10
N ALA A 81 7.19 5.88 -17.98
CA ALA A 81 6.23 6.34 -19.00
C ALA A 81 6.96 6.55 -20.35
N PRO A 82 6.54 5.94 -21.50
CA PRO A 82 5.24 6.21 -22.13
C PRO A 82 4.66 5.08 -23.02
N ASP A 83 4.93 3.80 -22.78
CA ASP A 83 4.23 2.68 -23.46
C ASP A 83 3.83 1.63 -22.41
N ALA A 84 2.57 1.72 -21.97
CA ALA A 84 1.99 1.05 -20.80
C ALA A 84 1.77 -0.47 -20.95
N THR A 85 2.78 -1.20 -21.43
CA THR A 85 2.79 -2.67 -21.42
C THR A 85 3.96 -3.27 -20.66
N VAL A 86 5.01 -2.50 -20.33
CA VAL A 86 6.14 -3.01 -19.56
C VAL A 86 6.70 -1.91 -18.66
N ALA A 87 6.11 -1.74 -17.47
CA ALA A 87 6.96 -1.29 -16.36
C ALA A 87 8.02 -2.37 -16.21
N THR A 88 9.30 -2.04 -16.41
CA THR A 88 10.35 -3.04 -16.29
C THR A 88 10.37 -3.54 -14.85
N ASP A 89 10.55 -4.85 -14.65
CA ASP A 89 10.67 -5.46 -13.31
C ASP A 89 11.69 -4.70 -12.43
N GLU A 90 12.70 -4.08 -13.05
CA GLU A 90 13.71 -3.25 -12.39
C GLU A 90 13.15 -1.94 -11.82
N ASN A 91 12.33 -1.20 -12.57
CA ASN A 91 11.75 0.04 -12.05
C ASN A 91 10.72 -0.24 -10.93
N VAL A 92 9.99 -1.36 -11.03
CA VAL A 92 9.08 -1.81 -9.98
C VAL A 92 9.85 -2.25 -8.73
N ARG A 93 11.05 -2.85 -8.87
CA ARG A 93 11.94 -3.17 -7.74
C ARG A 93 12.42 -1.93 -6.97
N HIS A 94 12.60 -0.80 -7.63
CA HIS A 94 12.96 0.46 -6.96
C HIS A 94 11.77 1.11 -6.23
N ALA A 95 10.54 0.68 -6.52
CA ALA A 95 9.31 1.09 -5.85
C ALA A 95 8.86 0.11 -4.74
N VAL A 96 9.61 -0.97 -4.50
CA VAL A 96 9.31 -1.94 -3.43
C VAL A 96 10.48 -2.14 -2.46
N PHE A 97 10.12 -2.59 -1.27
CA PHE A 97 11.00 -2.77 -0.12
C PHE A 97 10.95 -4.20 0.38
N ALA A 98 12.06 -4.69 0.96
CA ALA A 98 12.09 -5.92 1.75
C ALA A 98 11.34 -5.73 3.08
N ARG A 99 10.97 -6.83 3.74
CA ARG A 99 10.22 -6.77 5.01
C ARG A 99 10.95 -5.96 6.08
N GLU A 100 12.26 -6.14 6.21
CA GLU A 100 13.11 -5.43 7.17
C GLU A 100 13.16 -3.92 6.86
N GLU A 101 13.16 -3.56 5.57
CA GLU A 101 13.13 -2.17 5.13
C GLU A 101 11.79 -1.52 5.50
N VAL A 102 10.66 -2.20 5.24
CA VAL A 102 9.33 -1.74 5.66
C VAL A 102 9.23 -1.62 7.17
N GLU A 103 9.76 -2.59 7.92
CA GLU A 103 9.75 -2.53 9.38
C GLU A 103 10.50 -1.29 9.89
N ALA A 104 11.62 -0.92 9.28
CA ALA A 104 12.35 0.30 9.61
C ALA A 104 11.54 1.57 9.30
N ILE A 105 10.83 1.59 8.16
CA ILE A 105 9.97 2.71 7.76
C ILE A 105 8.80 2.89 8.73
N LEU A 106 8.08 1.81 9.02
CA LEU A 106 6.95 1.81 9.96
C LEU A 106 7.41 2.19 11.36
N ARG A 107 8.61 1.75 11.80
CA ARG A 107 9.18 2.13 13.09
C ARG A 107 9.45 3.63 13.17
N SER A 108 10.03 4.22 12.13
CA SER A 108 10.25 5.67 12.10
C SER A 108 8.94 6.45 12.08
N TYR A 109 7.92 5.97 11.34
CA TYR A 109 6.58 6.58 11.36
C TYR A 109 5.94 6.49 12.76
N TYR A 110 6.03 5.32 13.41
CA TYR A 110 5.54 5.08 14.76
C TYR A 110 6.24 5.92 15.83
N LEU A 111 7.55 6.16 15.69
CA LEU A 111 8.31 7.00 16.62
C LEU A 111 8.24 8.49 16.28
N GLY A 112 7.72 8.86 15.10
CA GLY A 112 7.74 10.23 14.61
C GLY A 112 9.15 10.74 14.29
N THR A 113 10.06 9.85 13.91
CA THR A 113 11.46 10.15 13.56
C THR A 113 11.67 10.08 12.05
N HIS A 114 12.81 10.56 11.57
CA HIS A 114 13.22 10.33 10.18
C HIS A 114 13.40 8.83 9.91
N SER A 115 13.10 8.40 8.68
CA SER A 115 13.44 7.06 8.21
C SER A 115 14.96 6.88 8.21
N PRO A 116 15.51 5.73 8.66
CA PRO A 116 16.92 5.42 8.50
C PRO A 116 17.29 5.10 7.04
N LEU A 117 16.28 4.81 6.21
CA LEU A 117 16.45 4.60 4.77
C LEU A 117 16.28 5.92 4.02
N GLU A 118 17.12 6.14 3.02
CA GLU A 118 16.93 7.22 2.07
C GLU A 118 15.73 6.88 1.18
N ILE A 119 14.62 7.57 1.40
CA ILE A 119 13.35 7.34 0.70
C ILE A 119 12.91 8.63 0.05
N ARG A 120 12.53 8.53 -1.22
CA ARG A 120 11.88 9.61 -1.95
C ARG A 120 10.39 9.36 -1.98
N TRP A 121 9.63 10.41 -1.67
CA TRP A 121 8.17 10.37 -1.70
C TRP A 121 7.70 10.98 -3.00
N HIS A 122 6.98 10.21 -3.79
CA HIS A 122 6.44 10.64 -5.08
C HIS A 122 4.93 10.81 -4.92
N SER A 123 4.41 11.98 -5.29
CA SER A 123 2.96 12.21 -5.27
C SER A 123 2.30 11.24 -6.25
N SER A 124 1.31 10.50 -5.78
CA SER A 124 0.41 9.80 -6.70
C SER A 124 -0.51 10.88 -7.26
N GLY A 125 -0.25 11.36 -8.48
CA GLY A 125 -1.05 12.41 -9.13
C GLY A 125 -2.49 11.98 -9.43
N MET A 126 -3.32 11.84 -8.39
CA MET A 126 -4.78 11.82 -8.48
C MET A 126 -5.38 13.24 -8.53
N GLY A 127 -4.56 14.26 -8.80
CA GLY A 127 -5.03 15.53 -9.33
C GLY A 127 -5.25 15.39 -10.83
N GLU A 128 -6.52 15.41 -11.25
CA GLU A 128 -6.99 15.38 -12.65
C GLU A 128 -6.47 14.20 -13.49
N MET A 129 -7.15 13.06 -13.37
CA MET A 129 -7.00 11.99 -14.37
C MET A 129 -7.66 12.40 -15.69
N PRO A 130 -6.93 12.51 -16.82
CA PRO A 130 -7.56 12.58 -18.13
C PRO A 130 -8.36 11.29 -18.37
N GLU A 131 -9.55 11.38 -18.95
CA GLU A 131 -10.58 10.32 -19.08
C GLU A 131 -10.06 8.92 -19.45
N SER A 132 -8.93 8.84 -20.16
CA SER A 132 -8.18 7.59 -20.43
C SER A 132 -7.73 6.78 -19.19
N LYS A 133 -7.51 7.40 -18.03
CA LYS A 133 -7.11 6.71 -16.79
C LYS A 133 -8.28 6.17 -15.97
N LEU A 134 -9.50 6.61 -16.28
CA LEU A 134 -10.73 6.03 -15.74
C LEU A 134 -10.86 4.56 -16.17
N PHE A 135 -10.29 4.20 -17.33
CA PHE A 135 -10.16 2.82 -17.76
C PHE A 135 -9.31 1.97 -16.81
N TYR A 136 -8.22 2.49 -16.23
CA TYR A 136 -7.38 1.73 -15.30
C TYR A 136 -8.02 1.55 -13.92
N ALA A 137 -8.70 2.58 -13.40
CA ALA A 137 -9.46 2.44 -12.16
C ALA A 137 -10.62 1.44 -12.33
N VAL A 138 -11.31 1.47 -13.47
CA VAL A 138 -12.39 0.53 -13.79
C VAL A 138 -11.85 -0.87 -14.10
N VAL A 139 -10.69 -1.02 -14.72
CA VAL A 139 -10.06 -2.33 -15.01
C VAL A 139 -9.53 -2.98 -13.73
N THR A 140 -8.90 -2.24 -12.81
CA THR A 140 -8.53 -2.79 -11.49
C THR A 140 -9.78 -3.18 -10.70
N LEU A 141 -10.84 -2.35 -10.73
CA LEU A 141 -12.10 -2.67 -10.06
C LEU A 141 -12.85 -3.86 -10.71
N LEU A 142 -12.73 -4.08 -12.02
CA LEU A 142 -13.36 -5.20 -12.73
C LEU A 142 -12.54 -6.49 -12.64
N ILE A 143 -11.21 -6.43 -12.63
CA ILE A 143 -10.34 -7.62 -12.49
C ILE A 143 -10.40 -8.17 -11.05
N PHE A 144 -10.45 -7.31 -10.04
CA PHE A 144 -10.51 -7.75 -8.63
C PHE A 144 -11.95 -7.78 -8.06
N GLY A 145 -12.89 -6.97 -8.55
CA GLY A 145 -14.27 -6.93 -8.04
C GLY A 145 -15.22 -7.94 -8.68
N VAL A 146 -15.03 -8.32 -9.95
CA VAL A 146 -15.95 -9.25 -10.65
C VAL A 146 -15.76 -10.72 -10.24
N PRO A 147 -14.55 -11.24 -9.95
CA PRO A 147 -14.40 -12.60 -9.44
C PRO A 147 -15.04 -12.79 -8.05
N ILE A 148 -15.00 -11.75 -7.20
CA ILE A 148 -15.61 -11.78 -5.86
C ILE A 148 -17.15 -11.82 -5.97
N ALA A 149 -17.74 -11.04 -6.86
CA ALA A 149 -19.19 -11.03 -7.07
C ALA A 149 -19.72 -12.34 -7.70
N LEU A 150 -18.97 -12.96 -8.63
CA LEU A 150 -19.34 -14.24 -9.24
C LEU A 150 -19.10 -15.45 -8.31
N GLY A 151 -18.07 -15.41 -7.46
CA GLY A 151 -17.79 -16.47 -6.48
C GLY A 151 -18.86 -16.60 -5.40
N ILE A 152 -19.40 -15.48 -4.91
CA ILE A 152 -20.48 -15.48 -3.91
C ILE A 152 -21.82 -15.93 -4.54
N GLY A 153 -22.08 -15.56 -5.79
CA GLY A 153 -23.32 -15.94 -6.50
C GLY A 153 -23.42 -17.43 -6.84
N ILE A 154 -22.31 -18.09 -7.18
CA ILE A 154 -22.30 -19.52 -7.55
C ILE A 154 -22.35 -20.43 -6.30
N GLY A 155 -21.71 -20.02 -5.20
CA GLY A 155 -21.76 -20.76 -3.93
C GLY A 155 -23.18 -20.85 -3.34
N TYR A 156 -23.99 -19.80 -3.52
CA TYR A 156 -25.37 -19.76 -3.02
C TYR A 156 -26.35 -20.64 -3.84
N TRP A 157 -26.00 -21.03 -5.08
CA TRP A 157 -26.87 -21.85 -5.94
C TRP A 157 -26.56 -23.35 -5.86
N LEU A 158 -25.37 -23.74 -5.42
CA LEU A 158 -24.94 -25.15 -5.34
C LEU A 158 -25.10 -25.76 -3.93
N PHE A 159 -25.26 -24.93 -2.89
CA PHE A 159 -25.34 -25.37 -1.49
C PHE A 159 -26.49 -24.73 -0.68
N GLY A 160 -27.40 -24.02 -1.34
CA GLY A 160 -28.62 -23.43 -0.76
C GLY A 160 -29.87 -24.18 -1.14
#